data_AF-A0A4U9ICZ9-F1
#
_entry.id   AF-A0A4U9ICZ9-F1
#
_cell.length_a   1.000
_cell.length_b   1.000
_cell.length_c   1.000
_cell.angle_alpha   90.00
_cell.angle_beta   90.00
_cell.angle_gamma   90.00
#
_symmetry.space_group_name_H-M   'P 1'
#
loop_
_entity.id
_entity.type
_entity.pdbx_description
1 polymer ?
#
loop_
_entity_poly.entity_id
_entity_poly.type
_entity_poly.pdbx_seq_one_letter_code
_entity_poly.pdbx_strand_id
1 'polypeptide(L)'
;MGDIPLAINDWDQVEQNPFFCADASKLEALDELMRGLKKEGDSIGAKVTVVADGVPPGWGEPVFDRLDADIAHAMMSINAVKGVEIGDGFGVVALRGSENRDEITKDGFQSNHAGGVLGGISQRAAKLSPTSR
;
A
#
# COMPACT_ATOMS: atom_id res chain seq x y z
N MET A 1 -10.58 -4.53 6.06
CA MET A 1 -11.79 -3.68 5.99
C MET A 1 -12.35 -3.62 7.39
N GLY A 2 -12.63 -2.44 7.93
CA GLY A 2 -12.93 -2.32 9.35
C GLY A 2 -11.83 -2.93 10.22
N ASP A 3 -12.23 -3.84 11.10
CA ASP A 3 -11.39 -4.61 12.02
C ASP A 3 -10.85 -5.92 11.42
N ILE A 4 -11.24 -6.29 10.19
CA ILE A 4 -10.73 -7.49 9.52
C ILE A 4 -9.36 -7.18 8.90
N PRO A 5 -8.25 -7.76 9.42
CA PRO A 5 -6.94 -7.64 8.81
C PRO A 5 -6.90 -8.47 7.52
N LEU A 6 -6.37 -7.87 6.46
CA LEU A 6 -6.25 -8.50 5.14
C LEU A 6 -4.78 -8.48 4.74
N ALA A 7 -4.25 -9.65 4.39
CA ALA A 7 -2.92 -9.77 3.79
C ALA A 7 -3.00 -9.58 2.27
N ILE A 8 -1.86 -9.27 1.65
CA ILE A 8 -1.70 -9.33 0.20
C ILE A 8 -0.84 -10.56 -0.09
N ASN A 9 -1.49 -11.71 -0.26
CA ASN A 9 -0.84 -13.01 -0.39
C ASN A 9 -1.03 -13.67 -1.76
N ASP A 10 -2.06 -13.29 -2.51
CA ASP A 10 -2.33 -13.82 -3.87
C ASP A 10 -2.96 -12.73 -4.75
N TRP A 11 -2.19 -12.16 -5.67
CA TRP A 11 -2.69 -11.12 -6.56
C TRP A 11 -3.68 -11.66 -7.61
N ASP A 12 -3.63 -12.94 -7.94
CA ASP A 12 -4.56 -13.54 -8.91
C ASP A 12 -6.01 -13.52 -8.36
N GLN A 13 -6.18 -13.47 -7.02
CA GLN A 13 -7.50 -13.42 -6.38
C GLN A 13 -8.18 -12.05 -6.47
N VAL A 14 -7.42 -10.97 -6.65
CA VAL A 14 -7.92 -9.59 -6.51
C VAL A 14 -9.12 -9.35 -7.42
N GLU A 15 -9.05 -9.74 -8.69
CA GLU A 15 -10.16 -9.52 -9.65
C GLU A 15 -11.26 -10.61 -9.58
N GLN A 16 -11.07 -11.66 -8.79
CA GLN A 16 -11.98 -12.80 -8.73
C GLN A 16 -13.10 -12.64 -7.70
N ASN A 17 -13.11 -11.55 -6.94
CA ASN A 17 -14.08 -11.30 -5.87
C ASN A 17 -14.52 -9.83 -5.83
N PRO A 18 -15.72 -9.54 -5.28
CA PRO A 18 -16.28 -8.18 -5.30
C PRO A 18 -15.58 -7.20 -4.35
N PHE A 19 -14.65 -7.67 -3.51
CA PHE A 19 -13.94 -6.85 -2.53
C PHE A 19 -12.58 -6.37 -3.01
N PHE A 20 -12.14 -6.80 -4.20
CA PHE A 20 -10.77 -6.59 -4.68
C PHE A 20 -9.72 -7.07 -3.66
N CYS A 21 -10.01 -8.18 -2.98
CA CYS A 21 -9.17 -8.70 -1.91
C CYS A 21 -8.25 -9.80 -2.41
N ALA A 22 -6.95 -9.71 -2.09
CA ALA A 22 -5.97 -10.76 -2.38
C ALA A 22 -6.10 -11.97 -1.43
N ASP A 23 -6.63 -11.79 -0.22
CA ASP A 23 -6.73 -12.84 0.79
C ASP A 23 -8.07 -13.59 0.71
N ALA A 24 -8.09 -14.63 -0.15
CA ALA A 24 -9.26 -15.48 -0.35
C ALA A 24 -9.80 -16.12 0.96
N SER A 25 -8.93 -16.32 1.96
CA SER A 25 -9.32 -16.92 3.25
C SER A 25 -10.23 -16.03 4.10
N LYS A 26 -10.33 -14.73 3.75
CA LYS A 26 -11.11 -13.73 4.48
C LYS A 26 -12.41 -13.33 3.79
N LEU A 27 -12.69 -13.86 2.60
CA LEU A 27 -13.87 -13.46 1.81
C LEU A 27 -15.19 -13.75 2.53
N GLU A 28 -15.31 -14.87 3.22
CA GLU A 28 -16.51 -15.21 4.00
C GLU A 28 -16.73 -14.22 5.15
N ALA A 29 -15.66 -13.88 5.88
CA ALA A 29 -15.73 -12.90 6.96
C ALA A 29 -16.09 -11.48 6.46
N LEU A 30 -15.61 -11.10 5.27
CA LEU A 30 -15.99 -9.83 4.62
C LEU A 30 -17.47 -9.83 4.20
N ASP A 31 -17.96 -10.93 3.64
CA ASP A 31 -19.38 -11.06 3.27
C ASP A 31 -20.28 -11.02 4.50
N GLU A 32 -19.90 -11.70 5.59
CA GLU A 32 -20.64 -11.67 6.85
C GLU A 32 -20.68 -10.25 7.45
N LEU A 33 -19.54 -9.56 7.50
CA LEU A 33 -19.44 -8.17 7.95
C LEU A 33 -20.36 -7.26 7.15
N MET A 34 -20.31 -7.33 5.81
CA MET A 34 -21.14 -6.49 4.95
C MET A 34 -22.63 -6.78 5.08
N ARG A 35 -23.02 -8.05 5.26
CA ARG A 35 -24.41 -8.41 5.54
C ARG A 35 -24.87 -7.87 6.89
N GLY A 36 -24.03 -7.90 7.90
CA GLY A 36 -24.28 -7.31 9.22
C GLY A 36 -24.56 -5.82 9.11
N LEU A 37 -23.60 -5.06 8.55
CA LEU A 37 -23.71 -3.62 8.35
C LEU A 37 -24.97 -3.23 7.54
N LYS A 38 -25.28 -4.00 6.48
CA LYS A 38 -26.49 -3.76 5.68
C LYS A 38 -27.79 -3.95 6.48
N LYS A 39 -27.85 -4.92 7.39
CA LYS A 39 -29.03 -5.13 8.26
C LYS A 39 -29.17 -4.02 9.28
N GLU A 40 -28.05 -3.49 9.76
CA GLU A 40 -28.00 -2.39 10.74
C GLU A 40 -28.21 -1.01 10.08
N GLY A 41 -28.05 -0.93 8.77
CA GLY A 41 -28.11 0.34 8.04
C GLY A 41 -26.86 1.20 8.26
N ASP A 42 -25.72 0.58 8.56
CA ASP A 42 -24.46 1.25 8.88
C ASP A 42 -23.37 1.02 7.81
N SER A 43 -22.21 1.63 7.99
CA SER A 43 -21.06 1.59 7.09
C SER A 43 -19.74 1.48 7.84
N ILE A 44 -18.69 1.06 7.15
CA ILE A 44 -17.36 0.94 7.74
C ILE A 44 -16.28 1.44 6.79
N GLY A 45 -15.17 1.90 7.37
CA GLY A 45 -14.00 2.34 6.60
C GLY A 45 -13.22 1.19 5.96
N ALA A 46 -12.42 1.53 4.94
CA ALA A 46 -11.52 0.60 4.27
C ALA A 46 -10.14 1.23 4.07
N LYS A 47 -9.15 0.35 3.95
CA LYS A 47 -7.79 0.68 3.50
C LYS A 47 -7.56 0.00 2.16
N VAL A 48 -7.03 0.74 1.19
CA VAL A 48 -6.72 0.24 -0.15
C VAL A 48 -5.21 0.35 -0.35
N THR A 49 -4.60 -0.72 -0.86
CA THR A 49 -3.19 -0.73 -1.26
C THR A 49 -3.11 -0.71 -2.77
N VAL A 50 -2.26 0.17 -3.31
CA VAL A 50 -1.97 0.26 -4.74
C VAL A 50 -0.48 0.03 -4.94
N VAL A 51 -0.13 -0.77 -5.95
CA VAL A 51 1.27 -1.09 -6.28
C VAL A 51 1.53 -0.76 -7.75
N ALA A 52 2.60 -0.02 -8.00
CA ALA A 52 3.14 0.20 -9.33
C ALA A 52 4.46 -0.58 -9.47
N ASP A 53 4.46 -1.68 -10.23
CA ASP A 53 5.65 -2.49 -10.49
C ASP A 53 6.40 -2.00 -11.73
N GLY A 54 7.72 -2.22 -11.77
CA GLY A 54 8.54 -1.93 -12.94
C GLY A 54 8.80 -0.44 -13.20
N VAL A 55 8.50 0.44 -12.24
CA VAL A 55 8.76 1.89 -12.37
C VAL A 55 10.26 2.14 -12.50
N PRO A 56 10.73 2.80 -13.58
CA PRO A 56 12.14 3.18 -13.72
C PRO A 56 12.57 4.14 -12.60
N PRO A 57 13.83 4.09 -12.13
CA PRO A 57 14.32 5.05 -11.16
C PRO A 57 14.44 6.46 -11.76
N GLY A 58 14.21 7.49 -10.94
CA GLY A 58 14.43 8.90 -11.28
C GLY A 58 13.18 9.70 -11.66
N TRP A 59 11.97 9.16 -11.51
CA TRP A 59 10.72 9.92 -11.72
C TRP A 59 10.38 10.77 -10.49
N GLY A 60 10.04 12.05 -10.71
CA GLY A 60 9.70 13.01 -9.68
C GLY A 60 10.52 14.30 -9.83
N GLU A 61 9.94 15.43 -9.42
CA GLU A 61 10.51 16.77 -9.58
C GLU A 61 10.60 17.50 -8.22
N PRO A 62 11.60 17.17 -7.38
CA PRO A 62 11.82 17.91 -6.13
C PRO A 62 12.11 19.40 -6.38
N VAL A 63 11.74 20.31 -5.49
CA VAL A 63 11.31 20.06 -4.09
C VAL A 63 9.78 19.99 -3.92
N PHE A 64 9.01 20.62 -4.80
CA PHE A 64 7.56 20.77 -4.64
C PHE A 64 6.75 19.66 -5.32
N ASP A 65 7.19 19.22 -6.50
CA ASP A 65 6.49 18.24 -7.34
C ASP A 65 7.16 16.86 -7.20
N ARG A 66 7.41 16.47 -5.94
CA ARG A 66 7.94 15.15 -5.62
C ARG A 66 6.92 14.08 -6.01
N LEU A 67 7.40 12.92 -6.45
CA LEU A 67 6.52 11.83 -6.87
C LEU A 67 5.52 11.42 -5.78
N ASP A 68 5.97 11.35 -4.53
CA ASP A 68 5.11 11.03 -3.38
C ASP A 68 4.06 12.12 -3.11
N ALA A 69 4.41 13.40 -3.31
CA ALA A 69 3.52 14.53 -3.17
C ALA A 69 2.42 14.51 -4.25
N ASP A 70 2.77 14.25 -5.51
CA ASP A 70 1.81 14.15 -6.61
C ASP A 70 0.88 12.95 -6.45
N ILE A 71 1.41 11.80 -6.02
CA ILE A 71 0.59 10.63 -5.69
C ILE A 71 -0.38 10.97 -4.56
N ALA A 72 0.10 11.59 -3.47
CA ALA A 72 -0.75 11.97 -2.36
C ALA A 72 -1.84 12.96 -2.77
N HIS A 73 -1.49 13.97 -3.57
CA HIS A 73 -2.43 14.94 -4.13
C HIS A 73 -3.51 14.26 -4.98
N ALA A 74 -3.10 13.38 -5.91
CA ALA A 74 -4.01 12.65 -6.77
C ALA A 74 -4.94 11.72 -5.96
N MET A 75 -4.40 10.95 -5.02
CA MET A 75 -5.19 10.03 -4.19
C MET A 75 -6.17 10.78 -3.28
N MET A 76 -5.78 11.92 -2.72
CA MET A 76 -6.65 12.73 -1.86
C MET A 76 -7.83 13.37 -2.62
N SER A 77 -7.77 13.42 -3.95
CA SER A 77 -8.89 13.88 -4.78
C SER A 77 -10.06 12.90 -4.83
N ILE A 78 -9.85 11.63 -4.47
CA ILE A 78 -10.89 10.60 -4.42
C ILE A 78 -11.77 10.85 -3.19
N ASN A 79 -13.09 10.93 -3.41
CA ASN A 79 -14.03 11.12 -2.31
C ASN A 79 -13.90 9.98 -1.27
N ALA A 80 -14.07 10.33 0.01
CA ALA A 80 -13.87 9.49 1.19
C ALA A 80 -12.41 9.16 1.58
N VAL A 81 -11.40 9.52 0.78
CA VAL A 81 -10.00 9.38 1.20
C VAL A 81 -9.68 10.38 2.31
N LYS A 82 -9.15 9.86 3.43
CA LYS A 82 -8.78 10.66 4.62
C LYS A 82 -7.29 10.63 4.94
N GLY A 83 -6.52 9.77 4.27
CA GLY A 83 -5.09 9.61 4.48
C GLY A 83 -4.46 8.87 3.30
N VAL A 84 -3.22 9.21 3.00
CA VAL A 84 -2.38 8.54 2.00
C VAL A 84 -1.05 8.24 2.67
N GLU A 85 -0.56 7.03 2.48
CA GLU A 85 0.69 6.57 3.06
C GLU A 85 1.52 5.87 1.97
N ILE A 86 2.85 6.08 2.00
CA ILE A 86 3.81 5.49 1.06
C ILE A 86 4.76 4.60 1.86
N GLY A 87 5.05 3.40 1.35
CA GLY A 87 5.91 2.43 2.01
C GLY A 87 5.33 1.93 3.32
N ASP A 88 6.14 1.91 4.37
CA ASP A 88 5.71 1.56 5.74
C ASP A 88 4.72 2.57 6.34
N GLY A 89 4.54 3.70 5.67
CA GLY A 89 3.43 4.62 5.90
C GLY A 89 3.44 5.22 7.30
N PHE A 90 2.29 5.25 7.96
CA PHE A 90 2.21 5.76 9.34
C PHE A 90 2.92 4.86 10.36
N GLY A 91 3.26 3.61 10.00
CA GLY A 91 3.99 2.70 10.88
C GLY A 91 5.40 3.18 11.22
N VAL A 92 6.00 4.02 10.37
CA VAL A 92 7.36 4.53 10.56
C VAL A 92 7.56 5.31 11.86
N VAL A 93 6.47 5.85 12.45
CA VAL A 93 6.54 6.62 13.72
C VAL A 93 7.00 5.77 14.89
N ALA A 94 6.86 4.44 14.80
CA ALA A 94 7.27 3.50 15.83
C ALA A 94 8.70 2.94 15.60
N LEU A 95 9.35 3.28 14.48
CA LEU A 95 10.62 2.68 14.06
C LEU A 95 11.81 3.59 14.37
N ARG A 96 12.96 2.98 14.67
CA ARG A 96 14.26 3.67 14.71
C ARG A 96 14.79 3.85 13.29
N GLY A 97 15.62 4.87 13.07
CA GLY A 97 16.28 5.06 11.78
C GLY A 97 17.16 3.87 11.34
N SER A 98 17.67 3.07 12.28
CA SER A 98 18.39 1.83 11.96
C SER A 98 17.49 0.71 11.45
N GLU A 99 16.20 0.76 11.76
CA GLU A 99 15.18 -0.22 11.39
C GLU A 99 14.44 0.21 10.11
N ASN A 100 14.22 1.51 9.92
CA ASN A 100 13.46 2.04 8.79
C ASN A 100 14.31 2.35 7.54
N ARG A 101 15.64 2.45 7.67
CA ARG A 101 16.50 2.77 6.53
C ARG A 101 16.53 1.61 5.54
N ASP A 102 16.37 1.92 4.26
CA ASP A 102 16.60 0.95 3.21
C ASP A 102 18.10 0.83 2.91
N GLU A 103 18.74 -0.24 3.37
CA GLU A 103 20.16 -0.48 3.14
C GLU A 103 20.41 -0.85 1.66
N ILE A 104 21.47 -0.27 1.08
CA ILE A 104 21.86 -0.49 -0.32
C ILE A 104 23.16 -1.29 -0.40
N THR A 105 23.15 -2.37 -1.18
CA THR A 105 24.33 -3.16 -1.53
C THR A 105 24.62 -3.04 -3.03
N LYS A 106 25.64 -3.76 -3.52
CA LYS A 106 25.96 -3.81 -4.95
C LYS A 106 24.81 -4.40 -5.79
N ASP A 107 23.95 -5.21 -5.17
CA ASP A 107 22.82 -5.87 -5.81
C ASP A 107 21.51 -5.03 -5.71
N GLY A 108 21.57 -3.87 -5.05
CA GLY A 108 20.45 -2.95 -4.86
C GLY A 108 19.98 -2.84 -3.42
N PHE A 109 18.81 -2.24 -3.23
CA PHE A 109 18.17 -2.11 -1.92
C PHE A 109 17.82 -3.48 -1.33
N GLN A 110 18.01 -3.63 -0.02
CA GLN A 110 17.73 -4.86 0.72
C GLN A 110 16.30 -4.91 1.27
N SER A 111 15.62 -3.76 1.32
CA SER A 111 14.26 -3.57 1.80
C SER A 111 13.56 -2.49 0.96
N ASN A 112 12.27 -2.27 1.23
CA ASN A 112 11.47 -1.25 0.57
C ASN A 112 10.57 -0.49 1.55
N HIS A 113 11.12 -0.12 2.71
CA HIS A 113 10.44 0.67 3.73
C HIS A 113 9.97 2.03 3.18
N ALA A 114 10.72 2.59 2.22
CA ALA A 114 10.37 3.83 1.53
C ALA A 114 9.30 3.68 0.43
N GLY A 115 8.80 2.48 0.17
CA GLY A 115 7.71 2.27 -0.79
C GLY A 115 8.05 2.68 -2.22
N GLY A 116 9.30 2.52 -2.64
CA GLY A 116 9.75 2.85 -3.98
C GLY A 116 10.02 4.34 -4.24
N VAL A 117 9.90 5.22 -3.23
CA VAL A 117 10.20 6.66 -3.37
C VAL A 117 11.19 7.11 -2.29
N LEU A 118 12.38 7.55 -2.69
CA LEU A 118 13.37 8.16 -1.79
C LEU A 118 13.66 9.59 -2.21
N GLY A 119 13.59 10.53 -1.26
CA GLY A 119 13.85 11.95 -1.54
C GLY A 119 12.91 12.58 -2.57
N GLY A 120 11.73 11.98 -2.78
CA GLY A 120 10.75 12.43 -3.77
C GLY A 120 10.94 11.92 -5.19
N ILE A 121 11.90 11.00 -5.41
CA ILE A 121 12.10 10.36 -6.72
C ILE A 121 11.90 8.83 -6.63
N SER A 122 11.43 8.22 -7.73
CA SER A 122 11.33 6.77 -7.81
C SER A 122 12.70 6.11 -7.72
N GLN A 123 12.75 4.98 -7.04
CA GLN A 123 13.91 4.10 -6.97
C GLN A 123 13.55 2.72 -7.49
N ARG A 124 14.58 1.94 -7.87
CA ARG A 124 14.38 0.50 -8.04
C ARG A 124 14.12 -0.10 -6.66
N ALA A 125 12.88 -0.48 -6.40
CA ALA A 125 12.55 -1.21 -5.18
C ALA A 125 13.38 -2.50 -5.10
N ALA A 126 13.67 -2.95 -3.87
CA ALA A 126 14.19 -4.28 -3.64
C ALA A 126 13.30 -5.32 -4.35
N LYS A 127 13.88 -6.39 -4.89
CA LYS A 127 13.08 -7.50 -5.42
C LYS A 127 12.23 -8.05 -4.28
N LEU A 128 10.95 -7.71 -4.29
CA LEU A 128 9.92 -8.34 -3.49
C LEU A 128 10.03 -9.87 -3.71
N SER A 129 10.10 -10.63 -2.62
CA SER A 129 10.23 -12.09 -2.70
C SER A 129 9.01 -12.66 -3.45
N PRO A 130 9.13 -13.82 -4.12
CA PRO A 130 8.04 -14.38 -4.93
C PRO A 130 6.69 -14.56 -4.21
N THR A 131 6.70 -14.57 -2.87
CA THR A 131 5.51 -14.64 -2.00
C THR A 131 4.76 -13.31 -1.83
N SER A 132 5.22 -12.23 -2.49
CA SER A 132 4.61 -10.89 -2.45
C SER A 132 4.17 -10.39 -3.82
N ARG A 133 4.13 -11.29 -4.81
CA ARG A 133 3.46 -11.15 -6.10
C ARG A 133 2.27 -12.08 -6.18
#